data_AF-A0A9E5UWQ9-F1
#
_entry.id   AF-A0A9E5UWQ9-F1
#
_cell.length_a   1.000
_cell.length_b   1.000
_cell.length_c   1.000
_cell.angle_alpha   90.00
_cell.angle_beta   90.00
_cell.angle_gamma   90.00
#
_symmetry.space_group_name_H-M   'P 1'
#
loop_
_entity.id
_entity.type
_entity.pdbx_description
1 polymer ?
#
loop_
_entity_poly.entity_id
_entity_poly.type
_entity_poly.pdbx_seq_one_letter_code
_entity_poly.pdbx_strand_id
1 'polypeptide(L)'
;MNKGELVDSVAEKANVTKKQADAVLTAAIDSIMEAVSKGEKVTLVGFGSFEPRERKAREGRNPKTGEAMEIPATKVPAFSAGKLFKEKVAPPK
;
A
#
# COMPACT_ATOMS: atom_id res chain seq x y z
N MET A 1 7.72 13.16 -5.62
CA MET A 1 7.04 13.08 -4.31
C MET A 1 7.60 11.92 -3.50
N ASN A 2 8.56 12.23 -2.62
CA ASN A 2 9.02 11.36 -1.54
C ASN A 2 8.24 11.64 -0.23
N LYS A 3 8.60 10.98 0.89
CA LYS A 3 7.91 11.18 2.18
C LYS A 3 7.97 12.64 2.66
N GLY A 4 9.13 13.30 2.59
CA GLY A 4 9.29 14.69 3.02
C GLY A 4 8.45 15.66 2.19
N GLU A 5 8.47 15.50 0.86
CA GLU A 5 7.64 16.29 -0.06
C GLU A 5 6.13 16.06 0.18
N LEU A 6 5.73 14.84 0.54
CA LEU A 6 4.35 14.54 0.91
C LEU A 6 3.97 15.19 2.25
N VAL A 7 4.84 15.15 3.26
CA VAL A 7 4.63 15.82 4.56
C VAL A 7 4.45 17.32 4.36
N ASP A 8 5.27 17.94 3.53
CA ASP A 8 5.15 19.36 3.20
C ASP A 8 3.79 19.67 2.56
N SER A 9 3.37 18.88 1.57
CA SER A 9 2.06 19.06 0.93
C SER A 9 0.89 18.84 1.89
N VAL A 10 1.00 17.88 2.81
CA VAL A 10 -0.03 17.61 3.83
C VAL A 10 -0.09 18.73 4.86
N ALA A 11 1.05 19.22 5.33
CA ALA A 11 1.14 20.33 6.28
C ALA A 11 0.46 21.58 5.73
N GLU A 12 0.73 21.93 4.47
CA GLU A 12 0.09 23.05 3.78
C GLU A 12 -1.43 22.86 3.62
N LYS A 13 -1.87 21.70 3.10
CA LYS A 13 -3.29 21.43 2.83
C LYS A 13 -4.15 21.31 4.08
N ALA A 14 -3.58 20.76 5.16
CA ALA A 14 -4.28 20.56 6.43
C ALA A 14 -4.07 21.73 7.42
N ASN A 15 -3.27 22.73 7.05
CA ASN A 15 -2.90 23.86 7.89
C ASN A 15 -2.35 23.42 9.27
N VAL A 16 -1.38 22.50 9.25
CA VAL A 16 -0.70 21.97 10.44
C VAL A 16 0.81 22.13 10.30
N THR A 17 1.54 22.00 11.41
CA THR A 17 3.00 22.02 11.34
C THR A 17 3.55 20.80 10.59
N LYS A 18 4.71 20.94 9.94
CA LYS A 18 5.42 19.81 9.29
C LYS A 18 5.64 18.63 10.26
N LYS A 19 5.96 18.93 11.52
CA LYS A 19 6.13 17.92 12.57
C LYS A 19 4.84 17.14 12.85
N GLN A 20 3.71 17.83 12.92
CA GLN A 20 2.41 17.16 13.09
C GLN A 20 2.04 16.33 11.86
N ALA A 21 2.25 16.86 10.65
CA ALA A 21 2.00 16.13 9.42
C ALA A 21 2.85 14.85 9.31
N ASP A 22 4.14 14.91 9.63
CA ASP A 22 5.01 13.71 9.65
C ASP A 22 4.57 12.70 10.71
N ALA A 23 4.25 13.16 11.92
CA ALA A 23 3.78 12.28 12.99
C ALA A 23 2.48 11.56 12.60
N VAL A 24 1.49 12.28 12.07
CA VAL A 24 0.20 11.72 11.65
C VAL A 24 0.37 10.78 10.46
N LEU A 25 1.17 11.16 9.45
CA LEU A 25 1.41 10.32 8.28
C LEU A 25 2.11 9.01 8.67
N THR A 26 3.10 9.09 9.56
CA THR A 26 3.81 7.91 10.07
C THR A 26 2.86 6.98 10.81
N ALA A 27 2.09 7.51 11.76
CA ALA A 27 1.11 6.72 12.51
C ALA A 27 0.05 6.08 11.61
N ALA A 28 -0.39 6.77 10.55
CA ALA A 28 -1.34 6.23 9.58
C ALA A 28 -0.76 5.05 8.80
N ILE A 29 0.49 5.15 8.33
CA ILE A 29 1.19 4.07 7.60
C ILE A 29 1.37 2.86 8.53
N ASP A 30 1.81 3.07 9.76
CA ASP A 30 2.00 2.00 10.74
C ASP A 30 0.68 1.29 11.06
N SER A 31 -0.40 2.06 11.29
CA SER A 31 -1.73 1.49 11.54
C SER A 31 -2.24 0.63 10.37
N ILE A 32 -1.98 1.05 9.13
CA ILE A 32 -2.35 0.26 7.93
C ILE A 32 -1.54 -1.05 7.89
N MET A 33 -0.23 -0.98 8.13
CA MET A 33 0.63 -2.16 8.14
C MET A 33 0.21 -3.15 9.22
N GLU A 34 -0.09 -2.67 10.43
CA GLU A 34 -0.56 -3.50 11.53
C GLU A 34 -1.88 -4.20 11.19
N ALA A 35 -2.90 -3.46 10.73
CA ALA A 35 -4.20 -4.03 10.38
C ALA A 35 -4.06 -5.12 9.30
N VAL A 36 -3.33 -4.84 8.22
CA VAL A 36 -3.13 -5.80 7.13
C VAL A 36 -2.35 -7.04 7.60
N SER A 37 -1.37 -6.87 8.48
CA SER A 37 -0.62 -8.00 9.05
C SER A 37 -1.50 -8.92 9.90
N LYS A 38 -2.54 -8.37 10.55
CA LYS A 38 -3.52 -9.11 11.36
C LYS A 38 -4.60 -9.82 10.53
N GLY A 39 -4.57 -9.70 9.20
CA GLY A 39 -5.61 -10.29 8.34
C GLY A 39 -6.71 -9.31 7.95
N GLU A 40 -6.66 -8.06 8.40
CA GLU A 40 -7.74 -7.11 8.25
C GLU A 40 -7.63 -6.29 6.96
N LYS A 41 -8.79 -5.85 6.47
CA LYS A 41 -8.89 -4.99 5.30
C LYS A 41 -9.08 -3.54 5.72
N VAL A 42 -8.18 -2.67 5.27
CA VAL A 42 -8.29 -1.22 5.47
C VAL A 42 -8.87 -0.59 4.21
N THR A 43 -10.00 0.11 4.34
CA THR A 43 -10.67 0.78 3.21
C THR A 43 -10.66 2.28 3.40
N LEU A 44 -10.11 3.00 2.42
CA LEU A 44 -10.10 4.45 2.34
C LEU A 44 -10.97 4.86 1.14
N VAL A 45 -12.23 5.20 1.40
CA VAL A 45 -13.24 5.47 0.35
C VAL A 45 -12.71 6.51 -0.64
N GLY A 46 -12.85 6.22 -1.94
CA GLY A 46 -12.32 7.04 -3.03
C GLY A 46 -10.85 6.77 -3.36
N PHE A 47 -9.98 6.59 -2.36
CA PHE A 47 -8.56 6.34 -2.59
C PHE A 47 -8.27 4.87 -2.95
N GLY A 48 -8.73 3.93 -2.12
CA GLY A 48 -8.51 2.50 -2.35
C GLY A 48 -8.61 1.66 -1.09
N SER A 49 -8.18 0.40 -1.19
CA SER A 49 -8.17 -0.54 -0.06
C SER A 49 -6.88 -1.34 0.00
N PHE A 50 -6.44 -1.65 1.21
CA PHE A 50 -5.32 -2.51 1.52
C PHE A 50 -5.84 -3.80 2.16
N GLU A 51 -5.39 -4.95 1.68
CA GLU A 51 -5.82 -6.24 2.21
C GLU A 51 -4.69 -7.28 2.08
N PRO A 52 -4.61 -8.26 2.99
CA PRO A 52 -3.74 -9.41 2.82
C PRO A 52 -4.34 -10.33 1.77
N ARG A 53 -3.54 -10.73 0.78
CA ARG A 53 -3.92 -11.71 -0.24
C ARG A 53 -3.12 -12.98 -0.09
N GLU A 54 -3.83 -14.09 -0.14
CA GLU A 54 -3.19 -15.40 -0.19
C GLU A 54 -2.61 -15.66 -1.58
N ARG A 55 -1.40 -16.20 -1.59
CA ARG A 55 -0.70 -16.70 -2.75
C ARG A 55 -0.49 -18.18 -2.54
N LYS A 56 -1.08 -18.99 -3.42
CA LYS A 56 -0.89 -20.44 -3.41
C LYS A 56 0.56 -20.78 -3.71
N ALA A 57 0.98 -21.96 -3.24
CA ALA A 57 2.24 -22.54 -3.66
C ALA A 57 2.26 -22.69 -5.18
N ARG A 58 3.43 -22.47 -5.78
CA ARG A 58 3.61 -22.54 -7.24
C ARG A 58 5.02 -22.95 -7.57
N GLU A 59 5.19 -23.55 -8.74
CA GLU A 59 6.52 -23.82 -9.26
C GLU A 59 7.18 -22.53 -9.75
N GLY A 60 8.42 -22.33 -9.32
CA GLY A 60 9.35 -21.33 -9.81
C GLY A 60 10.59 -21.99 -10.40
N ARG A 61 11.54 -21.17 -10.86
CA ARG A 61 12.86 -21.62 -11.29
C ARG A 61 13.93 -20.78 -10.64
N ASN A 62 15.02 -21.42 -10.25
CA ASN A 62 16.20 -20.70 -9.78
C ASN A 62 16.77 -19.86 -10.95
N PRO A 63 16.88 -18.53 -10.82
CA PRO A 63 17.36 -17.69 -11.92
C PRO A 63 18.82 -17.94 -12.30
N LYS A 64 19.63 -18.57 -11.43
CA LYS A 64 21.03 -18.89 -11.71
C LYS A 64 21.23 -20.28 -12.33
N THR A 65 20.47 -21.29 -11.90
CA THR A 65 20.65 -22.68 -12.34
C THR A 65 19.57 -23.18 -13.30
N GLY A 66 18.42 -22.49 -13.36
CA GLY A 66 17.27 -22.90 -14.17
C GLY A 66 16.44 -24.05 -13.59
N GLU A 67 16.91 -24.64 -12.48
CA GLU A 67 16.25 -25.78 -11.83
C GLU A 67 14.88 -25.39 -11.26
N ALA A 68 13.92 -26.32 -11.36
CA ALA A 68 12.60 -26.15 -10.80
C ALA A 68 12.68 -26.11 -9.26
N MET A 69 11.93 -25.20 -8.65
CA MET A 69 11.81 -25.08 -7.21
C MET A 69 10.37 -24.77 -6.82
N GLU A 70 9.91 -25.32 -5.71
CA GLU A 70 8.61 -24.97 -5.17
C GLU A 70 8.71 -23.65 -4.38
N ILE A 71 7.83 -22.69 -4.71
CA ILE A 71 7.64 -21.48 -3.93
C ILE A 71 6.44 -21.73 -3.01
N PRO A 72 6.63 -21.71 -1.67
CA PRO A 72 5.57 -22.05 -0.74
C PRO A 72 4.43 -21.03 -0.77
N ALA A 73 3.26 -21.45 -0.29
CA ALA A 73 2.13 -20.55 -0.11
C ALA A 73 2.48 -19.44 0.90
N THR A 74 2.01 -18.23 0.64
CA THR A 74 2.31 -17.07 1.49
C THR A 74 1.19 -16.04 1.44
N LYS A 75 1.26 -15.03 2.31
CA LYS A 75 0.39 -13.86 2.30
C LYS A 75 1.18 -12.64 1.87
N VAL A 76 0.60 -11.83 0.99
CA VAL A 76 1.21 -10.58 0.51
C VAL A 76 0.25 -9.42 0.74
N PRO A 77 0.74 -8.24 1.14
CA PRO A 77 -0.09 -7.04 1.16
C PRO A 77 -0.46 -6.66 -0.28
N ALA A 78 -1.72 -6.28 -0.50
CA ALA A 78 -2.18 -5.83 -1.80
C ALA A 78 -2.96 -4.52 -1.67
N PHE A 79 -2.70 -3.59 -2.60
CA PHE A 79 -3.48 -2.36 -2.75
C PHE A 79 -4.40 -2.47 -3.96
N SER A 80 -5.67 -2.06 -3.77
CA SER A 80 -6.65 -1.92 -4.84
C SER A 80 -7.11 -0.46 -4.92
N ALA A 81 -6.79 0.23 -6.01
CA ALA A 81 -7.16 1.63 -6.21
C ALA A 81 -8.68 1.81 -6.33
N GLY A 82 -9.20 2.81 -5.62
CA GLY A 82 -10.59 3.21 -5.64
C GLY A 82 -10.95 3.95 -6.93
N LYS A 83 -12.26 4.16 -7.15
CA LYS A 83 -12.78 4.83 -8.36
C LYS A 83 -12.20 6.23 -8.52
N LEU A 84 -12.27 7.06 -7.47
CA LEU A 84 -11.81 8.45 -7.53
C LEU A 84 -10.31 8.54 -7.86
N PHE A 85 -9.48 7.67 -7.27
CA PHE A 85 -8.04 7.64 -7.62
C PHE A 85 -7.82 7.21 -9.08
N LYS A 86 -8.50 6.16 -9.54
CA LYS A 86 -8.40 5.70 -10.94
C LYS A 86 -8.79 6.81 -11.93
N GLU A 87 -9.90 7.51 -11.69
CA GLU A 87 -10.38 8.60 -12.53
C GLU A 87 -9.45 9.81 -12.51
N LYS A 88 -8.78 10.10 -11.39
CA LYS A 88 -7.76 11.16 -11.33
C LYS A 88 -6.51 10.83 -12.14
N VAL A 89 -6.16 9.55 -12.29
CA VAL A 89 -5.00 9.10 -13.07
C VAL A 89 -5.35 8.91 -14.54
N ALA A 90 -6.51 8.34 -14.83
CA ALA A 90 -7.05 8.11 -16.16
C ALA A 90 -8.48 8.65 -16.21
N PRO A 91 -8.67 9.94 -16.56
CA PRO A 91 -9.99 10.53 -16.65
C PRO A 91 -10.86 9.77 -17.67
N PRO A 92 -12.16 9.59 -17.38
CA PRO A 92 -13.08 9.07 -18.38
C PRO A 92 -13.08 9.97 -19.62
N LYS A 93 -13.14 9.34 -20.79
CA LYS A 93 -13.28 10.05 -22.08
C LYS A 93 -14.64 10.71 -22.21
#